data_AF-A0A7S2MVA4-F1
#
_entry.id   AF-A0A7S2MVA4-F1
#
_cell.length_a   1.000
_cell.length_b   1.000
_cell.length_c   1.000
_cell.angle_alpha   90.00
_cell.angle_beta   90.00
_cell.angle_gamma   90.00
#
_symmetry.space_group_name_H-M   'P 1'
#
loop_
_entity.id
_entity.type
_entity.pdbx_description
1 polymer ?
#
loop_
_entity_poly.entity_id
_entity_poly.type
_entity_poly.pdbx_seq_one_letter_code
_entity_poly.pdbx_strand_id
1 'polypeptide(L)'
;AEDLAGEALERAQSYLMDAQVSGKEEDLVSQYWPAFTVLQALACTTIWAVYLILEPQRFGGLESSFPGQTLFVLHRDCSDHRQELWRWLTYQFTHGGVSHLAVN
;
A
#
# COMPACT_ATOMS: atom_id res chain seq x y z
N ALA A 1 9.40 52.28 -1.77
CA ALA A 1 8.80 51.83 -3.05
C ALA A 1 9.70 50.82 -3.75
N GLU A 2 11.01 51.09 -3.88
CA GLU A 2 11.99 50.14 -4.46
C GLU A 2 12.14 48.86 -3.61
N ASP A 3 12.10 48.96 -2.29
CA ASP A 3 12.22 47.83 -1.36
C ASP A 3 11.05 46.82 -1.48
N LEU A 4 9.83 47.34 -1.66
CA LEU A 4 8.62 46.54 -1.89
C LEU A 4 8.65 45.80 -3.24
N ALA A 5 9.29 46.41 -4.25
CA ALA A 5 9.46 45.78 -5.55
C ALA A 5 10.49 44.64 -5.49
N GLY A 6 11.54 44.80 -4.68
CA GLY A 6 12.54 43.75 -4.41
C GLY A 6 11.93 42.52 -3.74
N GLU A 7 11.19 42.71 -2.64
CA GLU A 7 10.54 41.58 -1.95
C GLU A 7 9.49 40.86 -2.81
N ALA A 8 8.76 41.60 -3.64
CA ALA A 8 7.77 41.01 -4.55
C ALA A 8 8.45 40.14 -5.61
N LEU A 9 9.62 40.55 -6.11
CA LEU A 9 10.38 39.81 -7.09
C LEU A 9 10.94 38.51 -6.50
N GLU A 10 11.47 38.54 -5.28
CA GLU A 10 12.00 37.35 -4.61
C GLU A 10 10.90 36.31 -4.32
N ARG A 11 9.73 36.75 -3.83
CA ARG A 11 8.59 35.85 -3.64
C ARG A 11 8.14 35.22 -4.97
N ALA A 12 8.06 36.00 -6.04
CA ALA A 12 7.68 35.49 -7.35
C ALA A 12 8.69 34.44 -7.87
N GLN A 13 9.99 34.65 -7.65
CA GLN A 13 11.03 33.68 -8.01
C GLN A 13 10.93 32.37 -7.19
N SER A 14 10.64 32.47 -5.89
CA SER A 14 10.40 31.29 -5.03
C SER A 14 9.23 30.45 -5.54
N TYR A 15 8.09 31.08 -5.84
CA TYR A 15 6.91 30.37 -6.33
C TYR A 15 7.16 29.67 -7.67
N LEU A 16 7.93 30.27 -8.56
CA LEU A 16 8.28 29.67 -9.85
C LEU A 16 9.22 28.47 -9.68
N MET A 17 10.18 28.55 -8.76
CA MET A 17 11.05 27.42 -8.41
C MET A 17 10.24 26.26 -7.84
N ASP A 18 9.34 26.52 -6.89
CA ASP A 18 8.49 25.50 -6.27
C ASP A 18 7.55 24.85 -7.29
N ALA A 19 6.92 25.63 -8.16
CA ALA A 19 6.06 25.11 -9.22
C ALA A 19 6.83 24.24 -10.22
N GLN A 20 8.06 24.60 -10.56
CA GLN A 20 8.90 23.83 -11.47
C GLN A 20 9.39 22.51 -10.85
N VAL A 21 9.68 22.52 -9.54
CA VAL A 21 10.05 21.31 -8.79
C VAL A 21 8.85 20.38 -8.69
N SER A 22 7.68 20.90 -8.29
CA SER A 22 6.43 20.13 -8.21
C SER A 22 6.05 19.48 -9.53
N GLY A 23 6.13 20.22 -10.64
CA GLY A 23 5.81 19.66 -11.96
C GLY A 23 6.76 18.54 -12.39
N LYS A 24 8.05 18.64 -12.04
CA LYS A 24 9.01 17.56 -12.29
C LYS A 24 8.78 16.34 -11.40
N GLU A 25 8.36 16.54 -10.17
CA GLU A 25 8.02 15.43 -9.27
C GLU A 25 6.78 14.67 -9.74
N GLU A 26 5.75 15.38 -10.18
CA GLU A 26 4.52 14.78 -10.74
C GLU A 26 4.82 13.95 -12.01
N ASP A 27 5.69 14.46 -12.90
CA ASP A 27 6.13 13.72 -14.08
C ASP A 27 6.92 12.44 -13.71
N LEU A 28 7.78 12.51 -12.70
CA LEU A 28 8.54 11.36 -12.20
C LEU A 28 7.62 10.28 -11.59
N VAL A 29 6.58 10.70 -10.86
CA VAL A 29 5.60 9.79 -10.26
C VAL A 29 4.66 9.20 -11.33
N SER A 30 4.34 9.97 -12.37
CA SER A 30 3.52 9.49 -13.50
C SER A 30 4.24 8.50 -14.42
N GLN A 31 5.58 8.43 -14.38
CA GLN A 31 6.36 7.70 -15.38
C GLN A 31 6.46 6.18 -15.12
N TYR A 32 6.12 5.70 -13.92
CA TYR A 32 6.22 4.26 -13.62
C TYR A 32 4.85 3.60 -13.54
N TRP A 33 4.51 2.82 -14.56
CA TRP A 33 3.33 1.96 -14.50
C TRP A 33 3.54 0.92 -13.38
N PRO A 34 2.63 0.80 -12.40
CA PRO A 34 2.85 -0.01 -11.20
C PRO A 34 2.61 -1.50 -11.49
N ALA A 35 3.31 -2.06 -12.48
CA ALA A 35 3.13 -3.42 -12.96
C ALA A 35 3.32 -4.46 -11.83
N PHE A 36 4.27 -4.22 -10.93
CA PHE A 36 4.48 -5.07 -9.75
C PHE A 36 3.22 -5.13 -8.86
N THR A 37 2.64 -3.98 -8.53
CA THR A 37 1.44 -3.88 -7.70
C THR A 37 0.23 -4.53 -8.37
N VAL A 38 0.08 -4.33 -9.68
CA VAL A 38 -0.99 -4.96 -10.46
C VAL A 38 -0.85 -6.49 -10.47
N LEU A 39 0.35 -7.01 -10.72
CA LEU A 39 0.61 -8.46 -10.69
C LEU A 39 0.41 -9.05 -9.29
N GLN A 40 0.84 -8.35 -8.25
CA GLN A 40 0.64 -8.75 -6.86
C GLN A 40 -0.85 -8.81 -6.49
N ALA A 41 -1.63 -7.80 -6.90
CA ALA A 41 -3.08 -7.75 -6.68
C ALA A 41 -3.80 -8.89 -7.43
N LEU A 42 -3.41 -9.18 -8.67
CA LEU A 42 -3.95 -10.28 -9.46
C LEU A 42 -3.62 -11.64 -8.83
N ALA A 43 -2.40 -11.84 -8.36
CA ALA A 43 -1.99 -13.07 -7.66
C ALA A 43 -2.80 -13.25 -6.37
N CYS A 44 -2.93 -12.20 -5.55
CA CYS A 44 -3.71 -12.23 -4.31
C CYS A 44 -5.19 -12.55 -4.60
N THR A 45 -5.80 -11.87 -5.57
CA THR A 45 -7.21 -12.08 -5.94
C THR A 45 -7.44 -13.49 -6.47
N THR A 46 -6.53 -14.03 -7.27
CA THR A 46 -6.62 -15.40 -7.80
C THR A 46 -6.57 -16.43 -6.68
N ILE A 47 -5.59 -16.33 -5.78
CA ILE A 47 -5.45 -17.23 -4.62
C ILE A 47 -6.74 -17.18 -3.80
N TRP A 48 -7.24 -15.97 -3.55
CA TRP A 48 -8.46 -15.76 -2.78
C TRP A 48 -9.70 -16.37 -3.45
N ALA A 49 -9.91 -16.13 -4.75
CA ALA A 49 -11.03 -16.66 -5.50
C ALA A 49 -11.06 -18.19 -5.53
N VAL A 50 -9.88 -18.82 -5.67
CA VAL A 50 -9.74 -20.28 -5.59
C VAL A 50 -10.18 -20.78 -4.21
N TYR A 51 -9.71 -20.18 -3.12
CA TYR A 51 -10.09 -20.60 -1.77
C TYR A 51 -11.56 -20.31 -1.44
N LEU A 52 -12.15 -19.23 -1.96
CA LEU A 52 -13.58 -18.96 -1.78
C LEU A 52 -14.46 -20.06 -2.42
N ILE A 53 -14.06 -20.58 -3.59
CA ILE A 53 -14.78 -21.64 -4.29
C ILE A 53 -14.62 -22.98 -3.58
N LEU A 54 -13.41 -23.28 -3.07
CA LEU A 54 -13.10 -24.56 -2.43
C LEU A 54 -13.65 -24.65 -1.00
N GLU A 55 -13.55 -23.58 -0.23
CA GLU A 55 -13.92 -23.53 1.18
C GLU A 55 -14.59 -22.17 1.50
N PRO A 56 -15.92 -22.10 1.59
CA PRO A 56 -16.64 -20.87 1.93
C PRO A 56 -16.51 -20.54 3.43
N GLN A 57 -15.28 -20.35 3.90
CA GLN A 57 -14.93 -19.94 5.25
C GLN A 57 -14.89 -18.41 5.36
N ARG A 58 -14.96 -17.88 6.59
CA ARG A 58 -14.91 -16.42 6.86
C ARG A 58 -13.57 -15.77 6.52
N PHE A 59 -12.50 -16.55 6.38
CA PHE A 59 -11.14 -16.10 6.07
C PHE A 59 -10.78 -16.46 4.64
N GLY A 60 -10.08 -15.57 3.94
CA GLY A 60 -9.65 -15.81 2.56
C GLY A 60 -8.16 -15.54 2.32
N GLY A 61 -7.63 -16.10 1.24
CA GLY A 61 -6.21 -16.04 0.91
C GLY A 61 -5.40 -17.15 1.60
N LEU A 62 -4.13 -16.88 1.91
CA LEU A 62 -3.27 -17.88 2.59
C LEU A 62 -3.77 -18.30 3.99
N GLU A 63 -4.59 -17.48 4.63
CA GLU A 63 -5.18 -17.79 5.93
C GLU A 63 -6.21 -18.92 5.84
N SER A 64 -6.78 -19.17 4.66
CA SER A 64 -7.62 -20.34 4.41
C SER A 64 -6.81 -21.63 4.52
N SER A 65 -5.56 -21.63 4.05
CA SER A 65 -4.66 -22.80 4.11
C SER A 65 -3.93 -22.92 5.46
N PHE A 66 -3.60 -21.79 6.08
CA PHE A 66 -2.83 -21.75 7.32
C PHE A 66 -3.51 -20.87 8.38
N PRO A 67 -4.62 -21.35 8.98
CA PRO A 67 -5.37 -20.57 9.96
C PRO A 67 -4.50 -20.14 11.15
N GLY A 68 -4.49 -18.84 11.45
CA GLY A 68 -3.72 -18.19 12.50
C GLY A 68 -2.25 -17.92 12.16
N GLN A 69 -1.79 -18.30 10.97
CA GLN A 69 -0.38 -18.17 10.60
C GLN A 69 -0.11 -16.97 9.69
N THR A 70 -1.04 -16.55 8.86
CA THR A 70 -0.80 -15.46 7.91
C THR A 70 -1.60 -14.20 8.23
N LEU A 71 -2.47 -14.25 9.23
CA LEU A 71 -3.04 -13.07 9.86
C LEU A 71 -1.93 -12.21 10.46
N PHE A 72 -1.97 -10.90 10.17
CA PHE A 72 -1.03 -9.95 10.75
C PHE A 72 -1.44 -9.63 12.19
N VAL A 73 -1.02 -10.52 13.09
CA VAL A 73 -1.19 -10.38 14.53
C VAL A 73 0.21 -10.31 15.13
N LEU A 74 0.57 -9.14 15.66
CA LEU A 74 1.89 -8.93 16.26
C LEU A 74 2.03 -9.67 17.61
N HIS A 75 0.92 -9.87 18.30
CA HIS A 75 0.89 -10.51 19.61
C HIS A 75 -0.39 -11.30 19.83
N ARG A 76 -0.27 -12.56 20.24
CA ARG A 76 -1.35 -13.31 20.87
C ARG A 76 -0.93 -13.66 22.28
N ASP A 77 -1.70 -13.19 23.26
CA ASP A 77 -1.56 -13.48 24.68
C ASP A 77 -0.16 -13.16 25.25
N CYS A 78 0.81 -14.07 25.11
CA CYS A 78 2.20 -13.95 25.57
C CYS A 78 3.26 -14.23 24.48
N SER A 79 2.85 -14.55 23.25
CA SER A 79 3.76 -14.90 22.14
C SER A 79 4.07 -13.69 21.28
N ASP A 80 5.34 -13.29 21.20
CA ASP A 80 5.80 -12.19 20.34
C ASP A 80 6.11 -12.71 18.92
N HIS A 81 5.30 -12.30 17.95
CA HIS A 81 5.44 -12.69 16.54
C HIS A 81 6.20 -11.64 15.71
N ARG A 82 6.75 -10.58 16.32
CA ARG A 82 7.46 -9.52 15.59
C ARG A 82 8.71 -10.00 14.84
N GLN A 83 9.30 -11.11 15.26
CA GLN A 83 10.48 -11.69 14.59
C GLN A 83 10.10 -12.57 13.39
N GLU A 84 8.82 -12.86 13.18
CA GLU A 84 8.35 -13.69 12.08
C GLU A 84 8.19 -12.85 10.81
N LEU A 85 9.31 -12.45 10.21
CA LEU A 85 9.34 -11.60 9.00
C LEU A 85 8.53 -12.19 7.82
N TRP A 86 8.42 -13.53 7.77
CA TRP A 86 7.60 -14.18 6.76
C TRP A 86 6.11 -13.83 6.89
N ARG A 87 5.60 -13.52 8.08
CA ARG A 87 4.22 -13.04 8.28
C ARG A 87 3.98 -11.70 7.60
N TRP A 88 5.01 -10.85 7.52
CA TRP A 88 4.90 -9.55 6.86
C TRP A 88 4.78 -9.74 5.35
N LEU A 89 5.53 -10.70 4.80
CA LEU A 89 5.48 -11.04 3.39
C LEU A 89 4.15 -11.74 3.01
N THR A 90 3.69 -12.69 3.82
CA THR A 90 2.47 -13.46 3.55
C THR A 90 1.20 -12.66 3.83
N TYR A 91 1.26 -11.64 4.70
CA TYR A 91 0.15 -10.72 4.93
C TYR A 91 -0.30 -10.02 3.65
N GLN A 92 0.61 -9.72 2.73
CA GLN A 92 0.26 -9.14 1.42
C GLN A 92 -0.69 -10.03 0.59
N PHE A 93 -0.81 -11.31 0.94
CA PHE A 93 -1.65 -12.30 0.28
C PHE A 93 -2.78 -12.82 1.20
N THR A 94 -2.97 -12.18 2.35
CA THR A 94 -3.96 -12.55 3.37
C THR A 94 -4.89 -11.39 3.63
N HIS A 95 -6.20 -11.58 3.50
CA HIS A 95 -7.19 -10.58 3.93
C HIS A 95 -8.11 -11.23 4.95
N GLY A 96 -8.17 -10.65 6.15
CA GLY A 96 -8.94 -11.19 7.28
C GLY A 96 -10.45 -11.26 7.05
N GLY A 97 -10.97 -10.67 5.97
CA GLY A 97 -12.36 -10.78 5.53
C GLY A 97 -12.62 -10.00 4.24
N VAL A 98 -13.75 -10.30 3.58
CA VAL A 98 -14.20 -9.65 2.33
C VAL A 98 -14.39 -8.14 2.49
N SER A 99 -14.67 -7.68 3.71
CA SER A 99 -14.86 -6.26 4.02
C SER A 99 -13.63 -5.43 3.65
N HIS A 100 -12.41 -5.91 3.88
CA HIS A 100 -11.19 -5.17 3.53
C HIS A 100 -10.98 -4.99 2.01
N LEU A 101 -11.58 -5.83 1.18
CA LEU A 101 -11.56 -5.67 -0.28
C LEU A 101 -12.64 -4.71 -0.77
N ALA A 102 -13.73 -4.55 -0.01
CA ALA A 102 -14.90 -3.77 -0.42
C ALA A 102 -14.93 -2.33 0.12
N VAL A 103 -14.21 -2.06 1.21
CA VAL A 103 -14.01 -0.70 1.74
C VAL A 103 -12.54 -0.32 1.65
N ASN A 104 -12.25 0.52 0.66
CA ASN A 104 -11.05 1.36 0.59
C ASN A 104 -11.50 2.79 0.89
#